data_AF-A0A2G9NL79-F1
#
_entry.id   AF-A0A2G9NL79-F1
#
_cell.length_a   1.000
_cell.length_b   1.000
_cell.length_c   1.000
_cell.angle_alpha   90.00
_cell.angle_beta   90.00
_cell.angle_gamma   90.00
#
_symmetry.space_group_name_H-M   'P 1'
#
loop_
_entity.id
_entity.type
_entity.pdbx_description
1 polymer ?
#
loop_
_entity_poly.entity_id
_entity_poly.type
_entity_poly.pdbx_seq_one_letter_code
_entity_poly.pdbx_strand_id
1 'polypeptide(L)'
;MVQNRNKLIGLLIGNISNVIVHEILEKAISFELEISIKYEKEIRNSFEIAKIYRSKINPINKSLPEKDVQDIKSKIKKIVINELKLRISKGYKGINLDLIDVTIDKKLKELKL
;
A
#
# COMPACT_ATOMS: atom_id res chain seq x y z
N MET A 1 -19.99 -17.44 -4.18
CA MET A 1 -18.60 -17.36 -3.69
C MET A 1 -17.77 -16.16 -4.23
N VAL A 2 -18.35 -15.19 -4.94
CA VAL A 2 -17.65 -13.98 -5.43
C VAL A 2 -17.47 -12.90 -4.33
N GLN A 3 -18.39 -12.83 -3.36
CA GLN A 3 -18.37 -11.81 -2.29
C GLN A 3 -17.13 -11.90 -1.38
N ASN A 4 -16.64 -13.11 -1.07
CA ASN A 4 -15.44 -13.27 -0.24
C ASN A 4 -14.18 -12.78 -0.97
N ARG A 5 -14.06 -13.01 -2.28
CA ARG A 5 -12.90 -12.57 -3.07
C ARG A 5 -12.80 -11.06 -3.13
N ASN A 6 -13.89 -10.37 -3.48
CA ASN A 6 -13.90 -8.90 -3.59
C ASN A 6 -13.61 -8.24 -2.24
N LYS A 7 -14.13 -8.80 -1.15
CA LYS A 7 -13.81 -8.34 0.22
C LYS A 7 -12.32 -8.51 0.53
N LEU A 8 -11.73 -9.67 0.21
CA LEU A 8 -10.31 -9.91 0.40
C LEU A 8 -9.43 -8.97 -0.43
N ILE A 9 -9.81 -8.69 -1.68
CA ILE A 9 -9.13 -7.69 -2.53
C ILE A 9 -9.23 -6.30 -1.91
N GLY A 10 -10.40 -5.91 -1.38
CA GLY A 10 -10.56 -4.63 -0.69
C GLY A 10 -9.66 -4.51 0.54
N LEU A 11 -9.57 -5.57 1.34
CA LEU A 11 -8.70 -5.63 2.51
C LEU A 11 -7.22 -5.58 2.13
N LEU A 12 -6.82 -6.27 1.06
CA LEU A 12 -5.48 -6.19 0.49
C LEU A 12 -5.14 -4.75 0.07
N ILE A 13 -6.03 -4.11 -0.70
CA ILE A 13 -5.86 -2.74 -1.19
C ILE A 13 -5.67 -1.78 -0.02
N GLY A 14 -6.51 -1.87 1.02
CA GLY A 14 -6.43 -0.99 2.18
C GLY A 14 -5.09 -1.11 2.91
N ASN A 15 -4.65 -2.34 3.17
CA ASN A 15 -3.39 -2.57 3.87
C ASN A 15 -2.17 -2.14 3.04
N ILE A 16 -2.16 -2.40 1.73
CA ILE A 16 -1.05 -1.95 0.87
C ILE A 16 -1.03 -0.44 0.69
N SER A 17 -2.20 0.20 0.62
CA SER A 17 -2.27 1.67 0.59
C SER A 17 -1.63 2.27 1.86
N ASN A 18 -1.90 1.69 3.03
CA ASN A 18 -1.28 2.12 4.28
C ASN A 18 0.24 1.96 4.26
N VAL A 19 0.75 0.80 3.82
CA VAL A 19 2.19 0.55 3.67
C VAL A 19 2.85 1.65 2.85
N ILE A 20 2.29 1.96 1.69
CA ILE A 20 2.87 2.91 0.74
C ILE A 20 2.82 4.34 1.28
N VAL A 21 1.69 4.73 1.90
CA VAL A 21 1.58 6.03 2.57
C VAL A 21 2.65 6.17 3.64
N HIS A 22 2.80 5.17 4.51
CA HIS A 22 3.77 5.23 5.60
C HIS A 22 5.22 5.21 5.11
N GLU A 23 5.56 4.45 4.07
CA GLU A 23 6.91 4.48 3.48
C GLU A 23 7.25 5.87 2.90
N ILE A 24 6.28 6.54 2.26
CA ILE A 24 6.51 7.88 1.70
C ILE A 24 6.59 8.93 2.81
N LEU A 25 5.75 8.82 3.84
CA LEU A 25 5.80 9.73 5.00
C LEU A 25 7.09 9.56 5.81
N GLU A 26 7.54 8.32 6.01
CA GLU A 26 8.81 8.03 6.68
C GLU A 26 9.98 8.71 5.93
N LYS A 27 10.03 8.57 4.60
CA LYS A 27 11.04 9.23 3.77
C LYS A 27 10.96 10.77 3.83
N ALA A 28 9.78 11.33 4.06
CA ALA A 28 9.60 12.77 4.19
C ALA A 28 10.08 13.32 5.55
N ILE A 29 10.15 12.47 6.58
CA ILE A 29 10.38 12.85 7.98
C ILE A 29 11.67 12.17 8.52
N SER A 30 12.59 11.79 7.63
CA SER A 30 13.77 10.95 7.91
C SER A 30 14.78 11.53 8.93
N PHE A 31 14.52 12.71 9.49
CA PHE A 31 15.29 13.34 10.56
C PHE A 31 14.71 13.12 11.97
N GLU A 32 13.49 12.58 12.12
CA GLU A 32 12.85 12.31 13.41
C GLU A 32 12.78 10.81 13.71
N LEU A 33 13.78 10.32 14.46
CA LEU A 33 13.98 8.89 14.73
C LEU A 33 12.75 8.20 15.36
N GLU A 34 12.12 8.83 16.34
CA GLU A 34 10.94 8.26 17.03
C GLU A 34 9.74 8.10 16.10
N ILE A 35 9.55 9.04 15.18
CA ILE A 35 8.46 8.98 14.19
C ILE A 35 8.77 7.92 13.14
N SER A 36 10.03 7.78 12.71
CA SER A 36 10.44 6.73 11.77
C SER A 36 10.15 5.34 12.34
N ILE A 37 10.50 5.06 13.59
CA ILE A 37 10.24 3.76 14.25
C ILE A 37 8.73 3.44 14.26
N LYS A 38 7.89 4.45 14.52
CA LYS A 38 6.44 4.26 14.48
C LYS A 38 5.97 3.88 13.08
N TYR A 39 6.44 4.56 12.04
CA TYR A 39 6.09 4.23 10.66
C TYR A 39 6.59 2.86 10.26
N GLU A 40 7.82 2.49 10.61
CA GLU A 40 8.36 1.15 10.33
C GLU A 40 7.46 0.05 10.92
N LYS A 41 6.99 0.22 12.15
CA LYS A 41 6.05 -0.71 12.79
C LYS A 41 4.73 -0.81 12.03
N GLU A 42 4.14 0.33 11.63
CA GLU A 42 2.90 0.36 10.86
C GLU A 42 3.05 -0.26 9.47
N ILE A 43 4.18 0.01 8.80
CA ILE A 43 4.58 -0.58 7.52
C ILE A 43 4.62 -2.09 7.66
N ARG A 44 5.37 -2.61 8.64
CA ARG A 44 5.52 -4.06 8.85
C ARG A 44 4.18 -4.73 9.14
N ASN A 45 3.40 -4.18 10.06
CA ASN A 45 2.10 -4.75 10.45
C ASN A 45 1.13 -4.80 9.27
N SER A 46 0.96 -3.67 8.58
CA SER A 46 0.07 -3.58 7.43
C SER A 46 0.52 -4.51 6.29
N PHE A 47 1.83 -4.64 6.07
CA PHE A 47 2.36 -5.49 5.03
C PHE A 47 2.16 -6.99 5.31
N GLU A 48 2.34 -7.43 6.56
CA GLU A 48 2.04 -8.82 6.95
C GLU A 48 0.55 -9.14 6.78
N ILE A 49 -0.35 -8.22 7.15
CA ILE A 49 -1.79 -8.38 6.93
C ILE A 49 -2.11 -8.45 5.43
N ALA A 50 -1.47 -7.62 4.61
CA ALA A 50 -1.63 -7.66 3.16
C ALA A 50 -1.23 -9.02 2.57
N LYS A 51 -0.11 -9.61 3.01
CA LYS A 51 0.32 -10.96 2.60
C LYS A 51 -0.74 -12.01 2.94
N ILE A 52 -1.33 -11.94 4.14
CA ILE A 52 -2.40 -12.85 4.58
C ILE A 52 -3.63 -12.75 3.68
N TYR A 53 -4.00 -11.55 3.22
CA TYR A 53 -5.11 -11.41 2.30
C TYR A 53 -4.75 -11.86 0.88
N ARG A 54 -3.55 -11.56 0.40
CA ARG A 54 -3.04 -12.01 -0.90
C ARG A 54 -3.05 -13.53 -1.04
N SER A 55 -2.72 -14.26 0.03
CA SER A 55 -2.72 -15.73 0.03
C SER A 55 -4.14 -16.34 -0.02
N LYS A 56 -5.18 -15.55 0.27
CA LYS A 56 -6.58 -15.98 0.30
C LYS A 56 -7.39 -15.63 -0.96
N ILE A 57 -6.94 -14.69 -1.79
CA ILE A 57 -7.71 -14.18 -2.97
C ILE A 57 -7.70 -15.18 -4.15
N ASN A 58 -6.64 -15.97 -4.28
CA ASN A 58 -6.48 -17.02 -5.29
C ASN A 58 -5.58 -18.12 -4.68
N PRO A 59 -5.57 -19.35 -5.23
CA PRO A 59 -4.60 -20.36 -4.82
C PRO A 59 -3.18 -19.75 -4.82
N ILE A 60 -2.42 -19.99 -3.74
CA ILE A 60 -1.14 -19.34 -3.41
C ILE A 60 -0.12 -19.27 -4.56
N ASN A 61 -0.23 -20.17 -5.54
CA ASN A 61 0.72 -20.30 -6.65
C ASN A 61 0.24 -19.74 -8.00
N LYS A 62 -0.89 -19.04 -8.05
CA LYS A 62 -1.36 -18.39 -9.29
C LYS A 62 -1.30 -16.87 -9.18
N SER A 63 -0.78 -16.24 -10.23
CA SER A 63 -0.91 -14.80 -10.44
C SER A 63 -2.39 -14.42 -10.50
N LEU A 64 -2.71 -13.22 -10.02
CA LEU A 64 -4.04 -12.67 -10.29
C LEU A 64 -4.18 -12.40 -11.79
N PRO A 65 -5.40 -12.49 -12.35
CA PRO A 65 -5.66 -12.00 -13.68
C PRO A 65 -5.14 -10.56 -13.84
N GLU A 66 -4.52 -10.26 -14.98
CA GLU A 66 -3.89 -8.95 -15.23
C GLU A 66 -4.88 -7.79 -15.02
N LYS A 67 -6.14 -7.98 -15.41
CA LYS A 67 -7.22 -7.03 -15.15
C LYS A 67 -7.37 -6.70 -13.65
N ASP A 68 -7.35 -7.71 -12.79
CA ASP A 68 -7.45 -7.49 -11.34
C ASP A 68 -6.20 -6.77 -10.80
N VAL A 69 -5.01 -7.06 -11.33
CA VAL A 69 -3.77 -6.38 -10.95
C VAL A 69 -3.84 -4.88 -11.30
N GLN A 70 -4.30 -4.55 -12.50
CA GLN A 70 -4.49 -3.16 -12.93
C GLN A 70 -5.57 -2.45 -12.10
N ASP A 71 -6.66 -3.13 -11.78
CA ASP A 71 -7.73 -2.61 -10.92
C ASP A 71 -7.24 -2.37 -9.47
N ILE A 72 -6.39 -3.26 -8.95
CA ILE A 72 -5.75 -3.10 -7.64
C ILE A 72 -4.78 -1.91 -7.68
N LYS A 73 -3.89 -1.85 -8.68
CA LYS A 73 -2.91 -0.77 -8.83
C LYS A 73 -3.56 0.61 -8.91
N SER A 74 -4.60 0.75 -9.75
CA SER A 74 -5.33 2.01 -9.91
C SER A 74 -6.05 2.45 -8.63
N LYS A 75 -6.65 1.52 -7.89
CA LYS A 75 -7.31 1.81 -6.61
C LYS A 75 -6.32 2.22 -5.52
N ILE A 76 -5.20 1.50 -5.40
CA ILE A 76 -4.12 1.86 -4.47
C ILE A 76 -3.61 3.26 -4.79
N LYS A 77 -3.28 3.53 -6.06
CA LYS A 77 -2.80 4.85 -6.50
C LYS A 77 -3.74 5.97 -6.11
N LYS A 78 -5.05 5.79 -6.35
CA LYS A 78 -6.07 6.80 -5.99
C LYS A 78 -6.11 7.04 -4.47
N ILE A 79 -6.08 6.00 -3.66
CA ILE A 79 -6.12 6.12 -2.19
C ILE A 79 -4.87 6.83 -1.68
N VAL A 80 -3.68 6.39 -2.12
CA VAL A 80 -2.38 6.94 -1.71
C VAL A 80 -2.28 8.42 -2.08
N ILE A 81 -2.62 8.79 -3.32
CA ILE A 81 -2.59 10.20 -3.76
C ILE A 81 -3.51 11.06 -2.88
N ASN A 82 -4.72 10.60 -2.61
CA ASN A 82 -5.69 11.37 -1.82
C ASN A 82 -5.19 11.57 -0.38
N GLU A 83 -4.68 10.52 0.25
CA GLU A 83 -4.15 10.60 1.61
C GLU A 83 -2.92 11.50 1.68
N LEU A 84 -1.95 11.35 0.77
CA LEU A 84 -0.75 12.19 0.76
C LEU A 84 -1.08 13.66 0.48
N LYS A 85 -2.00 13.95 -0.45
CA LYS A 85 -2.51 15.31 -0.66
C LYS A 85 -3.16 15.89 0.59
N LEU A 86 -3.94 15.08 1.32
CA LEU A 86 -4.53 15.48 2.61
C LEU A 86 -3.46 15.78 3.67
N ARG A 87 -2.34 15.03 3.69
CA ARG A 87 -1.20 15.32 4.59
C ARG A 87 -0.51 16.62 4.21
N ILE A 88 -0.28 16.86 2.92
CA ILE A 88 0.27 18.12 2.42
C ILE A 88 -0.63 19.29 2.79
N SER A 89 -1.95 19.17 2.61
CA SER A 89 -2.89 20.23 2.98
C SER A 89 -2.94 20.50 4.49
N LYS A 90 -2.56 19.51 5.31
CA LYS A 90 -2.40 19.65 6.77
C LYS A 90 -1.04 20.22 7.19
N GLY A 91 -0.18 20.59 6.23
CA GLY A 91 1.11 21.24 6.48
C GLY A 91 2.32 20.31 6.54
N TYR A 92 2.17 19.02 6.20
CA TYR A 92 3.31 18.11 6.11
C TYR A 92 4.20 18.53 4.93
N LYS A 93 5.51 18.62 5.18
CA LYS A 93 6.53 19.02 4.18
C LYS A 93 7.35 17.81 3.75
N GLY A 94 8.06 17.94 2.62
CA GLY A 94 8.99 16.90 2.14
C GLY A 94 8.34 15.66 1.51
N ILE A 95 7.02 15.63 1.36
CA ILE A 95 6.31 14.52 0.70
C ILE A 95 6.56 14.56 -0.81
N ASN A 96 7.24 13.54 -1.33
CA ASN A 96 7.48 13.39 -2.77
C ASN A 96 6.43 12.46 -3.40
N LEU A 97 5.50 13.03 -4.18
CA LEU A 97 4.44 12.28 -4.87
C LEU A 97 4.94 11.46 -6.06
N ASP A 98 6.12 11.78 -6.62
CA ASP A 98 6.70 11.05 -7.75
C ASP A 98 7.16 9.64 -7.33
N LEU A 99 7.35 9.43 -6.02
CA LEU A 99 7.67 8.11 -5.46
C LEU A 99 6.49 7.15 -5.45
N ILE A 100 5.25 7.63 -5.65
CA ILE A 100 4.04 6.81 -5.51
C ILE A 100 4.07 5.60 -6.46
N ASP A 101 4.29 5.84 -7.76
CA ASP A 101 4.22 4.77 -8.75
C ASP A 101 5.33 3.73 -8.54
N VAL A 102 6.56 4.18 -8.28
CA VAL A 102 7.71 3.30 -8.00
C VAL A 102 7.48 2.47 -6.73
N THR A 103 6.92 3.09 -5.68
CA THR A 103 6.65 2.40 -4.41
C THR A 103 5.51 1.40 -4.56
N ILE A 104 4.45 1.73 -5.30
CA ILE A 104 3.38 0.78 -5.64
C ILE A 104 3.96 -0.43 -6.37
N ASP A 105 4.73 -0.21 -7.44
CA ASP A 105 5.26 -1.31 -8.27
C ASP A 105 6.20 -2.21 -7.48
N LYS A 106 7.04 -1.63 -6.62
CA LYS A 106 7.88 -2.39 -5.69
C LYS A 106 7.03 -3.28 -4.78
N LYS A 107 5.99 -2.74 -4.14
CA LYS A 107 5.16 -3.49 -3.17
C LYS A 107 4.28 -4.55 -3.81
N LEU A 108 3.72 -4.28 -4.99
CA LEU A 108 2.97 -5.29 -5.73
C LEU A 108 3.88 -6.44 -6.16
N LYS A 109 5.09 -6.14 -6.64
CA LYS A 109 6.09 -7.16 -6.99
C LYS A 109 6.47 -8.04 -5.78
N GLU A 110 6.69 -7.44 -4.61
CA GLU A 110 6.95 -8.18 -3.36
C GLU A 110 5.78 -9.11 -2.97
N LEU A 111 4.54 -8.76 -3.34
CA LEU A 111 3.33 -9.57 -3.15
C LEU A 111 3.06 -10.59 -4.27
N LYS A 112 3.95 -10.72 -5.26
CA LYS A 112 3.73 -11.55 -6.46
C LYS A 112 2.43 -11.18 -7.18
N LEU A 113 2.26 -9.88 -7.41
CA LEU A 113 1.20 -9.27 -8.21
C LEU A 113 1.81 -8.55 -9.42
#